data_AF-A0A0J5VQQ0-F1
#
_entry.id   AF-A0A0J5VQQ0-F1
#
_cell.length_a   1.000
_cell.length_b   1.000
_cell.length_c   1.000
_cell.angle_alpha   90.00
_cell.angle_beta   90.00
_cell.angle_gamma   90.00
#
_symmetry.space_group_name_H-M   'P 1'
#
loop_
_entity.id
_entity.type
_entity.pdbx_description
1 polymer ?
#
loop_
_entity_poly.entity_id
_entity_poly.type
_entity_poly.pdbx_seq_one_letter_code
_entity_poly.pdbx_strand_id
1 'polypeptide(L)' 'MFTDVLKSQKNKPSPRVARALEYFQALYQVEALAKGELPDGDTRASYTHRLRQQHTVPLLNTFKAWLDDLAPKVLTLP' A
#
# COMPACT_ATOMS: atom_id res chain seq x y z
N MET A 1 -14.51 -1.25 -4.25
CA MET A 1 -13.21 -0.77 -3.71
C MET A 1 -12.45 0.01 -4.78
N PHE A 2 -11.37 0.73 -4.43
CA PHE A 2 -10.61 1.55 -5.40
C PHE A 2 -10.08 0.72 -6.59
N THR A 3 -9.82 -0.58 -6.39
CA THR A 3 -9.41 -1.53 -7.44
C THR A 3 -10.53 -2.00 -8.38
N ASP A 4 -11.81 -1.86 -8.01
CA ASP A 4 -12.94 -2.16 -8.92
C ASP A 4 -13.03 -1.15 -10.06
N VAL A 5 -12.73 0.13 -9.78
CA VAL A 5 -12.68 1.20 -10.79
C VAL A 5 -11.64 0.90 -11.88
N LEU A 6 -10.57 0.20 -11.52
CA LEU A 6 -9.50 -0.20 -12.43
C LEU A 6 -9.82 -1.45 -13.24
N LYS A 7 -10.60 -2.38 -12.67
CA LYS A 7 -11.17 -3.51 -13.43
C LYS A 7 -12.19 -3.03 -14.47
N SER A 8 -12.85 -1.91 -14.23
CA SER A 8 -13.82 -1.29 -15.14
C SER A 8 -13.18 -0.41 -16.23
N GLN A 9 -11.87 -0.15 -16.20
CA GLN A 9 -11.18 0.56 -17.29
C GLN A 9 -11.04 -0.34 -18.52
N LYS A 10 -11.48 0.16 -19.68
CA LYS A 10 -11.40 -0.53 -20.99
C LYS A 10 -9.96 -0.88 -21.42
N ASN A 11 -8.96 -0.26 -20.82
CA ASN A 11 -7.55 -0.59 -21.03
C ASN A 11 -7.04 -1.37 -19.82
N LYS A 12 -6.51 -2.59 -20.05
CA LYS A 12 -5.81 -3.36 -19.00
C LYS A 12 -4.75 -2.46 -18.37
N PRO A 13 -4.77 -2.22 -17.05
CA PRO A 13 -3.74 -1.45 -16.39
C PRO A 13 -2.39 -2.10 -16.69
N SER A 14 -1.39 -1.28 -17.00
CA SER A 14 -0.04 -1.80 -17.22
C SER A 14 0.40 -2.58 -15.96
N PRO A 15 1.26 -3.61 -16.10
CA PRO A 15 1.72 -4.39 -14.94
C PRO A 15 2.29 -3.53 -13.80
N ARG A 16 2.88 -2.38 -14.15
CA ARG A 16 3.40 -1.38 -13.22
C ARG A 16 2.27 -0.69 -12.43
N VAL A 17 1.21 -0.30 -13.10
CA VAL A 17 0.03 0.32 -12.47
C VAL A 17 -0.66 -0.70 -11.57
N ALA A 18 -0.89 -1.93 -12.03
CA ALA A 18 -1.46 -3.00 -11.22
C ALA A 18 -0.66 -3.23 -9.92
N ARG A 19 0.68 -3.31 -10.03
CA ARG A 19 1.56 -3.47 -8.87
C ARG A 19 1.49 -2.30 -7.88
N ALA A 20 1.49 -1.05 -8.37
CA ALA A 20 1.33 0.13 -7.51
C ALA A 20 0.00 0.09 -6.72
N LEU A 21 -1.06 -0.37 -7.37
CA LEU A 21 -2.39 -0.47 -6.77
C LEU A 21 -2.48 -1.52 -5.67
N GLU A 22 -1.75 -2.62 -5.79
CA GLU A 22 -1.62 -3.62 -4.71
C GLU A 22 -1.02 -2.98 -3.44
N TYR A 23 0.01 -2.14 -3.58
CA TYR A 23 0.59 -1.42 -2.45
C TYR A 23 -0.41 -0.44 -1.81
N PHE A 24 -1.14 0.33 -2.62
CA PHE A 24 -2.16 1.24 -2.10
C PHE A 24 -3.29 0.49 -1.38
N GLN A 25 -3.75 -0.64 -1.96
CA GLN A 25 -4.77 -1.46 -1.33
C GLN A 25 -4.30 -2.01 0.02
N ALA A 26 -3.07 -2.52 0.10
CA ALA A 26 -2.50 -3.01 1.35
C ALA A 26 -2.40 -1.89 2.41
N LEU A 27 -2.02 -0.66 2.04
CA LEU A 27 -2.02 0.48 2.95
C LEU A 27 -3.41 0.80 3.51
N TYR A 28 -4.43 0.80 2.65
CA TYR A 28 -5.82 1.01 3.09
C TYR A 28 -6.31 -0.09 4.03
N GLN A 29 -5.92 -1.34 3.79
CA GLN A 29 -6.27 -2.46 4.67
C GLN A 29 -5.65 -2.28 6.06
N VAL A 30 -4.39 -1.86 6.16
CA VAL A 30 -3.75 -1.60 7.46
C VAL A 30 -4.43 -0.44 8.20
N GLU A 31 -4.78 0.64 7.51
CA GLU A 31 -5.51 1.75 8.13
C GLU A 31 -6.95 1.38 8.53
N ALA A 32 -7.61 0.49 7.78
CA ALA A 32 -8.91 -0.06 8.17
C ALA A 32 -8.81 -0.93 9.43
N LEU A 33 -7.76 -1.76 9.54
CA LEU A 33 -7.48 -2.57 10.73
C LEU A 33 -7.15 -1.69 11.95
N ALA A 34 -6.39 -0.61 11.77
CA ALA A 34 -6.08 0.33 12.87
C ALA A 34 -7.33 1.02 13.43
N LYS A 35 -8.29 1.35 12.55
CA LYS A 35 -9.57 1.97 12.89
C LYS A 35 -10.62 0.98 13.38
N GLY A 36 -10.40 -0.33 13.16
CA GLY A 36 -11.31 -1.41 13.50
C GLY A 36 -11.39 -1.71 14.99
N GLU A 37 -11.63 -2.98 15.31
CA GLU A 37 -11.75 -3.41 16.71
C GLU A 37 -10.43 -3.25 17.47
N LEU A 38 -10.53 -2.78 18.71
CA LEU A 38 -9.38 -2.59 19.59
C LEU A 38 -9.26 -3.84 20.47
N PRO A 39 -8.07 -4.47 20.57
CA PRO A 39 -7.87 -5.56 21.50
C PRO A 39 -8.09 -5.10 22.95
N ASP A 40 -8.72 -5.94 23.77
CA ASP A 40 -8.93 -5.65 25.19
C ASP A 40 -7.61 -5.34 25.90
N GLY A 41 -7.58 -4.21 26.61
CA GLY A 41 -6.43 -3.77 27.40
C GLY A 41 -5.38 -2.95 26.64
N ASP A 42 -5.51 -2.75 25.32
CA ASP A 42 -4.62 -1.86 24.56
C ASP A 42 -5.22 -0.45 24.41
N THR A 43 -4.38 0.58 24.37
CA THR A 43 -4.84 1.92 23.95
C THR A 43 -4.89 1.98 22.42
N ARG A 44 -5.83 2.75 21.86
CA ARG A 44 -5.93 2.96 20.41
C ARG A 44 -4.61 3.45 19.80
N ALA A 45 -3.89 4.31 20.51
CA ALA A 45 -2.60 4.84 20.08
C ALA A 45 -1.52 3.75 20.01
N SER A 46 -1.39 2.92 21.07
CA SER A 46 -0.43 1.81 21.13
C SER A 46 -0.72 0.75 20.07
N TYR A 47 -1.99 0.38 19.91
CA TYR A 47 -2.42 -0.59 18.90
C TYR A 47 -2.14 -0.09 17.47
N THR A 48 -2.52 1.15 17.16
CA THR A 48 -2.26 1.76 15.84
C THR A 48 -0.76 1.86 15.57
N HIS A 49 0.02 2.27 16.57
CA HIS A 49 1.47 2.37 16.43
C HIS A 49 2.09 1.00 16.13
N ARG A 50 1.73 -0.04 16.90
CA ARG A 50 2.22 -1.41 16.69
C ARG A 50 1.84 -1.93 15.31
N LEU A 51 0.59 -1.72 14.90
CA LEU A 51 0.10 -2.17 13.60
C LEU A 51 0.85 -1.49 12.44
N ARG A 52 1.10 -0.18 12.53
CA ARG A 52 1.88 0.55 11.52
C ARG A 52 3.33 0.07 11.48
N GLN A 53 3.96 -0.18 12.63
CA GLN A 53 5.31 -0.71 12.68
C GLN A 53 5.41 -2.11 12.05
N GLN A 54 4.43 -2.98 12.32
CA GLN A 54 4.45 -4.36 11.83
C GLN A 54 4.05 -4.50 10.36
N HIS A 55 3.14 -3.66 9.87
CA HIS A 55 2.59 -3.81 8.53
C HIS A 55 2.93 -2.64 7.61
N THR A 56 2.71 -1.40 8.06
CA THR A 56 2.94 -0.22 7.21
C THR A 56 4.42 0.00 6.90
N VAL A 57 5.30 -0.07 7.90
CA VAL A 57 6.75 0.15 7.72
C VAL A 57 7.38 -0.83 6.72
N PRO A 58 7.25 -2.16 6.85
CA PRO A 58 7.83 -3.08 5.88
C PRO A 58 7.17 -2.96 4.50
N LEU A 59 5.87 -2.64 4.44
CA LEU A 59 5.16 -2.39 3.18
C LEU A 59 5.72 -1.17 2.45
N LEU A 60 5.92 -0.06 3.16
CA LEU A 60 6.49 1.18 2.61
C LEU A 60 7.95 0.98 2.19
N ASN A 61 8.74 0.24 2.96
CA ASN A 61 10.12 -0.09 2.57
C ASN A 61 10.16 -0.91 1.28
N THR A 62 9.30 -1.93 1.18
CA THR A 62 9.19 -2.77 -0.04
C THR A 62 8.69 -1.93 -1.23
N PHE A 63 7.72 -1.04 -1.01
CA PHE A 63 7.21 -0.15 -2.04
C PHE A 63 8.29 0.82 -2.52
N LYS A 64 9.06 1.42 -1.60
CA LYS A 64 10.17 2.31 -1.94
C LYS A 64 11.23 1.59 -2.75
N ALA A 65 11.68 0.40 -2.32
CA ALA A 65 12.67 -0.37 -3.07
C ALA A 65 12.19 -0.69 -4.49
N TRP A 66 10.91 -1.05 -4.63
CA TRP A 66 10.30 -1.26 -5.94
C TRP A 66 10.26 0.02 -6.80
N LEU A 67 9.99 1.19 -6.21
CA LEU A 67 10.06 2.47 -6.91
C LEU A 67 11.49 2.84 -7.31
N ASP A 68 12.48 2.57 -6.44
CA ASP A 68 13.89 2.81 -6.71
C ASP A 68 14.37 1.95 -7.91
N ASP A 69 13.92 0.70 -8.01
CA ASP A 69 14.18 -0.19 -9.16
C ASP A 69 13.53 0.30 -10.46
N LEU A 70 12.45 1.08 -10.34
CA LEU A 70 11.76 1.70 -11.48
C LEU A 70 12.34 3.05 -11.87
N ALA A 71 12.98 3.78 -10.95
CA ALA A 71 13.58 5.09 -11.18
C ALA A 71 14.49 5.14 -12.43
N PRO A 72 15.43 4.20 -12.65
CA PRO A 72 16.27 4.22 -13.86
C PRO A 72 15.47 3.94 -15.14
N LYS A 73 14.31 3.28 -15.06
CA LYS A 73 13.44 2.96 -16.21
C LYS A 73 12.51 4.11 -16.61
N VAL A 74 12.48 5.19 -15.84
CA VAL A 74 11.67 6.39 -16.11
C VAL A 74 12.56 7.57 -16.49
N LEU A 75 13.81 7.61 -16.02
CA LEU A 75 14.78 8.68 -16.32
C LEU A 75 15.51 8.53 -17.66
N THR A 76 15.29 7.44 -18.41
CA THR A 76 15.79 7.31 -19.78
C THR A 76 14.82 7.95 -20.78
N LEU A 77 14.73 9.28 -20.78
CA LEU A 77 14.28 10.03 -21.95
C LEU A 77 15.42 11.00 -22.32
N PRO A 78 16.07 10.86 -23.51
CA PRO A 78 16.98 11.87 -24.03
C PRO A 78 16.24 13.16 -24.39
#